data_AF-A0A6B2MDC6-F1
#
_entry.id   AF-A0A6B2MDC6-F1
#
_cell.length_a   1.000
_cell.length_b   1.000
_cell.length_c   1.000
_cell.angle_alpha   90.00
_cell.angle_beta   90.00
_cell.angle_gamma   90.00
#
_symmetry.space_group_name_H-M   'P 1'
#
loop_
_entity.id
_entity.type
_entity.pdbx_description
1 polymer ?
#
loop_
_entity_poly.entity_id
_entity_poly.type
_entity_poly.pdbx_seq_one_letter_code
_entity_poly.pdbx_strand_id
1 'polypeptide(L)'
;MLHADELAYCIAKKYPNLVRGEDYWVAHEVDRQTRIQIDTALIVKWLPIDPPKPTTSELQELWDTYGAEAIEWHLANHLRGMRDFELSKVDPQIAVAEDADDSERVNALRAYRQALRNVPQQSGFPFTVKWPVPPT
;
A
#
# COMPACT_ATOMS: atom_id res chain seq x y z
N MET A 1 3.54 4.61 -15.08
CA MET A 1 4.54 3.61 -14.69
C MET A 1 3.85 2.62 -13.77
N LEU A 2 3.80 1.34 -14.14
CA LEU A 2 3.07 0.31 -13.39
C LEU A 2 3.88 -0.15 -12.18
N HIS A 3 3.30 -0.14 -10.98
CA HIS A 3 3.93 -0.71 -9.80
C HIS A 3 3.76 -2.24 -9.73
N ALA A 4 4.67 -2.90 -9.01
CA ALA A 4 4.61 -4.36 -8.85
C ALA A 4 3.30 -4.82 -8.18
N ASP A 5 2.80 -4.06 -7.20
CA ASP A 5 1.55 -4.38 -6.52
C ASP A 5 0.32 -4.21 -7.42
N GLU A 6 0.35 -3.23 -8.33
CA GLU A 6 -0.70 -3.01 -9.32
C GLU A 6 -0.73 -4.14 -10.36
N LEU A 7 0.44 -4.55 -10.88
CA LEU A 7 0.52 -5.70 -11.78
C LEU A 7 0.05 -6.99 -11.09
N ALA A 8 0.45 -7.20 -9.84
CA ALA A 8 0.01 -8.36 -9.06
C ALA A 8 -1.50 -8.39 -8.90
N TYR A 9 -2.11 -7.23 -8.64
CA TYR A 9 -3.56 -7.09 -8.51
C TYR A 9 -4.27 -7.51 -9.81
N CYS A 10 -3.83 -7.00 -10.96
CA CYS A 10 -4.39 -7.36 -12.25
C CYS A 10 -4.26 -8.86 -12.55
N ILE A 11 -3.12 -9.48 -12.22
CA ILE A 11 -2.90 -10.93 -12.39
C ILE A 11 -3.87 -11.71 -11.49
N ALA A 12 -4.04 -11.30 -10.22
CA ALA A 12 -4.94 -11.96 -9.28
C ALA A 12 -6.42 -11.90 -9.71
N LYS A 13 -6.83 -10.85 -10.44
CA LYS A 13 -8.18 -10.76 -11.03
C LYS A 13 -8.41 -11.80 -12.12
N LYS A 14 -7.42 -12.06 -12.97
CA LYS A 14 -7.52 -13.08 -14.03
C LYS A 14 -7.34 -14.50 -13.49
N TYR A 15 -6.43 -14.66 -12.53
CA TYR A 15 -6.00 -15.96 -12.01
C TYR A 15 -6.18 -16.01 -10.48
N PRO A 16 -7.43 -16.07 -9.98
CA PRO A 16 -7.72 -15.97 -8.54
C PRO A 16 -7.17 -17.14 -7.71
N ASN A 17 -6.82 -18.25 -8.35
CA ASN A 17 -6.24 -19.43 -7.69
C ASN A 17 -4.72 -19.37 -7.60
N LEU A 18 -4.06 -18.41 -8.27
CA LEU A 18 -2.61 -18.27 -8.23
C LEU A 18 -2.21 -17.29 -7.12
N VAL A 19 -1.19 -17.67 -6.35
CA VAL A 19 -0.69 -16.90 -5.21
C VAL A 19 0.62 -16.22 -5.57
N ARG A 20 0.65 -14.89 -5.47
CA ARG A 20 1.90 -14.12 -5.59
C ARG A 20 2.87 -14.53 -4.50
N GLY A 21 4.12 -14.79 -4.88
CA GLY A 21 5.18 -15.23 -3.97
C GLY A 21 5.26 -16.75 -3.81
N GLU A 22 4.32 -17.49 -4.39
CA GLU A 22 4.33 -18.96 -4.43
C GLU A 22 4.33 -19.44 -5.88
N ASP A 23 3.33 -19.05 -6.66
CA ASP A 23 3.18 -19.45 -8.07
C ASP A 23 3.89 -18.49 -9.03
N TYR A 24 3.89 -17.20 -8.71
CA TYR A 24 4.49 -16.17 -9.56
C TYR A 24 5.08 -15.02 -8.76
N TRP A 25 6.06 -14.33 -9.37
CA TRP A 25 6.68 -13.13 -8.80
C TRP A 25 6.67 -12.00 -9.82
N VAL A 26 6.38 -10.82 -9.31
CA VAL A 26 6.43 -9.55 -10.02
C VAL A 26 7.50 -8.66 -9.41
N ALA A 27 8.19 -7.91 -10.24
CA ALA A 27 9.18 -6.94 -9.81
C ALA A 27 9.21 -5.76 -10.76
N HIS A 28 9.89 -4.69 -10.36
CA HIS A 28 10.23 -3.56 -11.21
C HIS A 28 11.70 -3.24 -11.02
N GLU A 29 12.32 -2.61 -12.02
CA GLU A 29 13.68 -2.13 -11.87
C GLU A 29 13.71 -0.86 -11.02
N VAL A 30 14.72 -0.77 -10.14
CA VAL A 30 14.98 0.39 -9.30
C VAL A 30 16.38 0.93 -9.56
N ASP A 31 16.52 2.25 -9.49
CA ASP A 31 17.82 2.88 -9.48
C ASP A 31 18.62 2.42 -8.24
N ARG A 32 19.88 2.04 -8.46
CA ARG A 32 20.70 1.42 -7.40
C ARG A 32 21.07 2.38 -6.27
N GLN A 33 21.10 3.68 -6.55
CA GLN A 33 21.49 4.70 -5.57
C GLN A 33 20.28 5.23 -4.80
N THR A 34 19.27 5.68 -5.53
CA THR A 34 18.07 6.32 -4.98
C THR A 34 17.02 5.32 -4.52
N ARG A 35 17.08 4.07 -5.00
CA ARG A 35 16.06 3.02 -4.77
C ARG A 35 14.67 3.38 -5.29
N ILE A 36 14.59 4.37 -6.18
CA ILE A 36 13.36 4.77 -6.85
C ILE A 36 13.12 3.86 -8.05
N GLN A 37 11.87 3.49 -8.30
CA GLN A 37 11.49 2.72 -9.48
C GLN A 37 11.80 3.50 -10.77
N ILE A 38 12.45 2.83 -11.73
CA ILE A 38 12.85 3.42 -13.01
C ILE A 38 12.22 2.77 -14.23
N ASP A 39 11.60 1.60 -14.07
CA ASP A 39 10.91 0.90 -15.17
C ASP A 39 9.57 0.31 -14.71
N THR A 40 8.71 -0.04 -15.66
CA THR A 40 7.41 -0.66 -15.44
C THR A 40 7.55 -2.05 -14.84
N ALA A 41 6.60 -2.46 -14.01
CA ALA A 41 6.62 -3.79 -13.42
C ALA A 41 6.45 -4.91 -14.47
N LEU A 42 7.08 -6.06 -14.20
CA LEU A 42 7.04 -7.26 -15.02
C LEU A 42 6.98 -8.54 -14.20
N ILE A 43 6.53 -9.64 -14.82
CA ILE A 43 6.58 -10.98 -14.24
C ILE A 43 7.99 -11.55 -14.40
N VAL A 44 8.73 -11.64 -13.28
CA VAL A 44 10.10 -12.20 -13.25
C VAL A 44 10.12 -13.71 -13.14
N LYS A 45 9.06 -14.32 -12.59
CA LYS A 45 8.95 -15.77 -12.43
C LYS A 45 7.50 -16.22 -12.52
N TRP A 46 7.28 -17.33 -13.23
CA TRP A 46 6.00 -17.99 -13.40
C TRP A 46 6.22 -19.50 -13.33
N LEU A 47 5.65 -20.15 -12.32
CA LEU A 47 5.78 -21.59 -12.10
C LEU A 47 4.66 -22.45 -12.73
N PRO A 48 3.40 -21.99 -12.81
CA PRO A 48 2.35 -22.80 -13.40
C PRO A 48 2.64 -23.15 -14.86
N ILE A 49 2.39 -24.41 -15.20
CA ILE A 49 2.37 -24.85 -16.61
C ILE A 49 1.02 -24.48 -17.24
N ASP A 50 -0.06 -24.70 -16.47
CA ASP A 50 -1.42 -24.33 -16.83
C ASP A 50 -2.04 -23.53 -15.65
N PRO A 51 -2.37 -22.24 -15.84
CA PRO A 51 -2.27 -21.48 -17.09
C PRO A 51 -0.82 -21.11 -17.45
N PRO A 52 -0.49 -20.99 -18.75
CA PRO A 52 0.83 -20.53 -19.17
C PRO A 52 1.06 -19.06 -18.76
N LYS A 53 2.33 -18.65 -18.75
CA LYS A 53 2.71 -17.26 -18.46
C LYS A 53 1.98 -16.32 -19.43
N PRO A 54 1.27 -15.29 -18.93
CA PRO A 54 0.60 -14.32 -19.78
C PRO A 54 1.58 -13.60 -20.72
N THR A 55 1.16 -13.39 -21.95
CA THR A 55 1.88 -12.59 -22.93
C THR A 55 1.81 -11.10 -22.60
N THR A 56 2.70 -10.29 -23.18
CA THR A 56 2.68 -8.83 -23.00
C THR A 56 1.34 -8.22 -23.43
N SER A 57 0.71 -8.74 -24.50
CA SER A 57 -0.60 -8.27 -24.97
C SER A 57 -1.68 -8.53 -23.92
N GLU A 58 -1.72 -9.74 -23.35
CA GLU A 58 -2.69 -10.07 -22.29
C GLU A 58 -2.45 -9.26 -21.02
N LEU A 59 -1.19 -8.94 -20.68
CA LEU A 59 -0.89 -8.06 -19.55
C LEU A 59 -1.38 -6.63 -19.81
N GLN A 60 -1.25 -6.14 -21.04
CA GLN A 60 -1.79 -4.84 -21.42
C GLN A 60 -3.32 -4.82 -21.35
N GLU A 61 -4.00 -5.85 -21.85
CA GLU A 61 -5.46 -5.98 -21.75
C GLU A 61 -5.93 -6.03 -20.30
N LEU A 62 -5.19 -6.73 -19.43
CA LEU A 62 -5.47 -6.73 -18.00
C LEU A 62 -5.30 -5.37 -17.36
N TRP A 63 -4.26 -4.64 -17.76
CA TRP A 63 -4.05 -3.28 -17.30
C TRP A 63 -5.15 -2.33 -17.78
N ASP A 64 -5.57 -2.42 -19.03
CA ASP A 64 -6.64 -1.61 -19.58
C ASP A 64 -7.98 -1.90 -18.88
N THR A 65 -8.18 -3.16 -18.45
CA THR A 65 -9.40 -3.60 -17.75
C THR A 65 -9.40 -3.23 -16.27
N TYR A 66 -8.31 -3.49 -15.54
CA TYR A 66 -8.26 -3.42 -14.08
C TYR A 66 -7.32 -2.34 -13.54
N GLY A 67 -6.58 -1.64 -14.39
CA GLY A 67 -5.51 -0.74 -13.96
C GLY A 67 -5.98 0.41 -13.09
N ALA A 68 -7.13 1.02 -13.41
CA ALA A 68 -7.71 2.07 -12.57
C ALA A 68 -8.05 1.55 -11.15
N GLU A 69 -8.66 0.36 -11.06
CA GLU A 69 -8.99 -0.31 -9.79
C GLU A 69 -7.70 -0.70 -9.03
N ALA A 70 -6.68 -1.18 -9.75
CA ALA A 70 -5.39 -1.59 -9.20
C ALA A 70 -4.66 -0.41 -8.56
N ILE A 71 -4.65 0.75 -9.21
CA ILE A 71 -4.05 1.99 -8.69
C ILE A 71 -4.77 2.42 -7.41
N GLU A 72 -6.11 2.46 -7.43
CA GLU A 72 -6.90 2.83 -6.26
C GLU A 72 -6.63 1.88 -5.08
N TRP A 73 -6.66 0.57 -5.33
CA TRP A 73 -6.39 -0.45 -4.33
C TRP A 73 -4.97 -0.34 -3.75
N HIS A 74 -3.98 -0.16 -4.60
CA HIS A 74 -2.57 -0.04 -4.21
C HIS A 74 -2.37 1.21 -3.33
N LEU A 75 -2.84 2.38 -3.77
CA LEU A 75 -2.74 3.63 -3.00
C LEU A 75 -3.48 3.53 -1.67
N ALA A 76 -4.69 2.97 -1.66
CA ALA A 76 -5.47 2.79 -0.44
C ALA A 76 -4.75 1.91 0.58
N ASN A 77 -4.14 0.81 0.15
CA ASN A 77 -3.40 -0.07 1.04
C ASN A 77 -2.10 0.55 1.53
N HIS A 78 -1.36 1.24 0.66
CA HIS A 78 -0.16 1.96 1.05
C HIS A 78 -0.45 2.99 2.16
N LEU A 79 -1.50 3.80 1.97
CA LEU A 79 -1.88 4.83 2.94
C LEU A 79 -2.42 4.24 4.25
N ARG A 80 -3.13 3.11 4.21
CA ARG A 80 -3.51 2.38 5.44
C ARG A 80 -2.28 1.84 6.17
N GLY A 81 -1.29 1.32 5.45
CA GLY A 81 -0.01 0.89 6.01
C GLY A 81 0.75 2.03 6.68
N MET A 82 0.84 3.20 6.04
CA MET A 82 1.42 4.40 6.64
C MET A 82 0.69 4.82 7.92
N ARG A 83 -0.65 4.77 7.92
CA ARG A 83 -1.47 5.05 9.10
C ARG A 83 -1.17 4.08 10.23
N ASP A 84 -1.11 2.79 9.93
CA ASP A 84 -0.87 1.75 10.93
C ASP A 84 0.54 1.86 11.53
N PHE A 85 1.53 2.25 10.72
CA PHE A 85 2.87 2.58 11.19
C PHE A 85 2.85 3.76 12.17
N GLU A 86 2.17 4.86 11.83
CA GLU A 86 2.05 6.01 12.74
C GLU A 86 1.26 5.67 14.02
N LEU A 87 0.18 4.89 13.92
CA LEU A 87 -0.56 4.40 15.08
C LEU A 87 0.35 3.60 16.03
N SER A 88 1.20 2.72 15.49
CA SER A 88 2.13 1.92 16.29
C SER A 88 3.17 2.75 17.06
N LYS A 89 3.48 3.97 16.60
CA LYS A 89 4.35 4.91 17.33
C LYS A 89 3.61 5.69 18.41
N VAL A 90 2.34 6.02 18.19
CA VAL A 90 1.54 6.86 19.10
C VAL A 90 1.09 6.09 20.33
N ASP A 91 0.72 4.82 20.19
CA ASP A 91 0.21 4.04 21.32
C ASP A 91 1.21 3.95 22.50
N PRO A 92 2.52 3.68 22.29
CA PRO A 92 3.52 3.75 23.37
C PRO A 92 3.68 5.15 23.98
N GLN A 93 3.55 6.22 23.18
CA GLN A 93 3.70 7.59 23.69
C GLN A 93 2.55 7.97 24.64
N ILE A 94 1.35 7.47 24.38
CA ILE A 94 0.21 7.65 25.28
C ILE A 94 0.52 7.01 26.64
N ALA A 95 0.99 5.76 26.64
CA ALA A 95 1.35 5.06 27.89
C ALA A 95 2.43 5.81 28.69
N VAL A 96 3.48 6.30 28.01
CA VAL A 96 4.53 7.10 28.65
C VAL A 96 3.99 8.40 29.24
N ALA A 97 3.06 9.07 28.56
CA ALA A 97 2.44 10.30 29.07
C ALA A 97 1.49 10.02 30.25
N GLU A 98 0.78 8.89 30.25
CA GLU A 98 -0.04 8.42 31.37
C GLU A 98 0.81 8.12 32.61
N ASP A 99 1.93 7.42 32.45
CA ASP A 99 2.87 7.14 33.54
C ASP A 99 3.49 8.42 34.14
N ALA A 100 3.60 9.48 33.34
CA ALA A 100 4.08 10.80 33.75
C ALA A 100 2.99 11.71 34.34
N ASP A 101 1.73 11.25 34.39
CA ASP A 101 0.55 12.04 34.78
C ASP A 101 0.35 13.31 33.93
N ASP A 102 0.86 13.32 32.68
CA ASP A 102 0.75 14.44 31.74
C ASP A 102 -0.57 14.37 30.96
N SER A 103 -1.64 14.79 31.64
CA SER A 103 -3.00 14.75 31.09
C SER A 103 -3.17 15.57 29.80
N GLU A 104 -2.42 16.67 29.63
CA GLU A 104 -2.48 17.49 28.41
C GLU A 104 -1.91 16.72 27.21
N ARG A 105 -0.72 16.13 27.38
CA ARG A 105 -0.08 15.33 26.34
C ARG A 105 -0.88 14.08 26.00
N VAL A 106 -1.47 13.41 27.00
CA VAL A 106 -2.38 12.26 26.79
C VAL A 106 -3.56 12.65 25.89
N ASN A 107 -4.22 13.78 26.18
CA ASN A 107 -5.34 14.25 25.39
C ASN A 107 -4.94 14.60 23.95
N ALA A 108 -3.82 15.30 23.77
CA ALA A 108 -3.28 15.64 22.45
C ALA A 108 -2.96 14.39 21.62
N LEU A 109 -2.28 13.40 22.20
CA LEU A 109 -1.93 12.15 21.54
C LEU A 109 -3.17 11.30 21.19
N ARG A 110 -4.16 11.25 22.08
CA ARG A 110 -5.43 10.54 21.80
C ARG A 110 -6.21 11.20 20.66
N ALA A 111 -6.24 12.53 20.60
CA ALA A 111 -6.85 13.28 19.49
C ALA A 111 -6.12 12.99 18.17
N TYR A 112 -4.78 13.02 18.18
CA TYR A 112 -3.94 12.67 17.03
C TYR A 112 -4.20 11.24 16.54
N ARG A 113 -4.25 10.27 17.47
CA ARG A 113 -4.58 8.87 17.16
C ARG A 113 -5.95 8.73 16.49
N GLN A 114 -6.96 9.45 16.97
CA GLN A 114 -8.28 9.42 16.35
C GLN A 114 -8.26 10.04 14.94
N ALA A 115 -7.52 11.14 14.75
CA ALA A 115 -7.36 11.75 13.45
C ALA A 115 -6.67 10.81 12.45
N LEU A 116 -5.66 10.04 12.88
CA LEU A 116 -5.04 8.98 12.07
C LEU A 116 -6.05 7.90 11.68
N ARG A 117 -6.87 7.43 12.62
CA ARG A 117 -7.92 6.43 12.34
C ARG A 117 -8.95 6.92 11.33
N ASN A 118 -9.20 8.23 11.30
CA ASN A 118 -10.13 8.90 10.40
C ASN A 118 -9.56 9.13 8.98
N VAL A 119 -8.27 8.83 8.72
CA VAL A 119 -7.64 9.06 7.41
C VAL A 119 -8.37 8.37 6.25
N PRO A 120 -8.73 7.07 6.32
CA PRO A 120 -9.44 6.41 5.22
C PRO A 120 -10.89 6.88 5.01
N GLN A 121 -11.45 7.64 5.93
CA GLN A 121 -12.81 8.20 5.84
C GLN A 121 -12.82 9.62 5.27
N GLN A 122 -11.66 10.19 4.94
CA GLN A 122 -11.59 11.51 4.32
C GLN A 122 -12.19 11.49 2.91
N SER A 123 -12.92 12.55 2.57
CA SER A 123 -13.39 12.77 1.21
C SER A 123 -12.20 12.84 0.24
N GLY A 124 -12.23 12.02 -0.81
CA GLY A 124 -11.16 11.94 -1.81
C GLY A 124 -10.10 10.88 -1.50
N PHE A 125 -10.17 10.15 -0.39
CA PHE A 125 -9.35 8.97 -0.17
C PHE A 125 -9.58 7.94 -1.31
N PRO A 126 -8.53 7.30 -1.87
CA PRO A 126 -7.11 7.40 -1.49
C PRO A 126 -6.30 8.49 -2.22
N PHE A 127 -6.88 9.17 -3.21
CA PHE A 127 -6.14 10.08 -4.09
C PHE A 127 -5.82 11.45 -3.48
N THR A 128 -6.61 11.89 -2.51
CA THR A 128 -6.43 13.16 -1.80
C THR A 128 -6.56 12.93 -0.31
N VAL A 129 -5.44 13.05 0.41
CA VAL A 129 -5.37 12.79 1.86
C VAL A 129 -4.65 13.93 2.56
N LYS A 130 -5.21 14.38 3.68
CA LYS A 130 -4.57 15.29 4.62
C LYS A 130 -4.14 14.52 5.85
N TRP A 131 -2.83 14.39 6.04
CA TRP A 131 -2.28 13.72 7.21
C TRP A 131 -2.38 14.62 8.45
N PRO A 132 -2.82 14.09 9.60
CA PRO A 132 -2.78 14.85 10.84
C PRO A 132 -1.32 15.12 11.24
N VAL A 133 -1.11 16.22 11.96
CA VAL A 133 0.23 16.61 12.45
C VAL A 133 0.40 16.05 13.87
N PRO A 134 1.52 15.39 14.17
CA PRO A 134 1.78 14.89 15.53
C PRO A 134 1.90 16.06 16.52
N PRO A 135 1.39 15.91 17.76
CA PRO A 135 1.57 16.91 18.80
C PRO A 135 3.03 16.96 19.26
N THR A 136 3.48 18.15 19.68
CA THR A 136 4.81 18.39 20.27
C THR A 136 4.91 17.85 21.69
#